data_AF-A0A660SX66-F1
#
_entry.id   AF-A0A660SX66-F1
#
_cell.length_a   1.000
_cell.length_b   1.000
_cell.length_c   1.000
_cell.angle_alpha   90.00
_cell.angle_beta   90.00
_cell.angle_gamma   90.00
#
_symmetry.space_group_name_H-M   'P 1'
#
loop_
_entity.id
_entity.type
_entity.pdbx_description
1 polymer ?
#
loop_
_entity_poly.entity_id
_entity_poly.type
_entity_poly.pdbx_seq_one_letter_code
_entity_poly.pdbx_strand_id
1 'polypeptide(L)'
;MMGTSEEPMFRLKPAIRSILFISIMLILSISLSAQEPKTNYEQKIVQVLEGYQQLMSVPLDSDVEDAAGYTWYICSQAIDKGFLRFAVDPVSDSLLQGAHFFAEPGKNVTHIIVTTNLLDMWTVTPSTAYVLLTGAFRDASIFFQDPPSWGESQNDTMERLLMKLDMYNVMARLVRDRLLPSGFLLSPYDSYILDSLEKDELASVILYMERFSLPVAQGIYNARLGFEEDVTEDDFRDFINDLGTQLQESRNAILPGSDDSVIYPQAVAIHTWLEFSPYLIARIHNRDRTDNPLSFDQILNLEPDYRETRRLLEASRTKDMPMMNHIAEETLKGFEGS
;
A
#
# COMPACT_ATOMS: atom_id res chain seq x y z
N MET A 1 16.89 -31.53 23.93
CA MET A 1 17.01 -30.21 24.60
C MET A 1 16.80 -29.16 23.53
N MET A 2 15.55 -28.74 23.35
CA MET A 2 15.13 -27.73 22.37
C MET A 2 15.23 -26.37 23.05
N GLY A 3 16.07 -25.48 22.51
CA GLY A 3 16.07 -24.06 22.86
C GLY A 3 15.14 -23.34 21.91
N THR A 4 14.04 -22.81 22.44
CA THR A 4 13.16 -21.87 21.77
C THR A 4 13.80 -20.48 21.86
N SER A 5 14.23 -19.92 20.73
CA SER A 5 14.58 -18.51 20.63
C SER A 5 13.29 -17.70 20.58
N GLU A 6 12.97 -17.00 21.68
CA GLU A 6 11.97 -15.95 21.69
C GLU A 6 12.42 -14.79 20.81
N GLU A 7 11.63 -14.47 19.79
CA GLU A 7 11.76 -13.20 19.06
C GLU A 7 11.40 -12.02 19.99
N PRO A 8 12.09 -10.87 19.88
CA PRO A 8 11.80 -9.71 20.69
C PRO A 8 10.52 -9.03 20.20
N MET A 9 9.41 -9.39 20.83
CA MET A 9 8.16 -8.64 20.81
C MET A 9 8.43 -7.24 21.37
N PHE A 10 8.42 -6.20 20.51
CA PHE A 10 8.59 -4.80 20.90
C PHE A 10 7.39 -4.35 21.76
N ARG A 11 7.44 -4.66 23.05
CA ARG A 11 6.52 -4.12 24.05
C ARG A 11 6.94 -2.70 24.39
N LEU A 12 6.23 -1.72 23.85
CA LEU A 12 6.30 -0.33 24.31
C LEU A 12 5.99 -0.28 25.82
N LYS A 13 6.98 0.16 26.61
CA LYS A 13 6.87 0.24 28.08
C LYS A 13 5.74 1.21 28.49
N PRO A 14 5.07 0.99 29.65
CA PRO A 14 3.94 1.80 30.12
C PRO A 14 4.20 3.30 30.30
N ALA A 15 5.47 3.74 30.31
CA ALA A 15 5.85 5.13 30.56
C ALA A 15 5.56 6.09 29.38
N ILE A 16 5.26 5.58 28.18
CA ILE A 16 4.94 6.40 27.00
C ILE A 16 3.45 6.78 26.92
N ARG A 17 2.57 6.09 27.67
CA ARG A 17 1.12 6.36 27.68
C ARG A 17 0.72 7.72 28.29
N SER A 18 1.63 8.40 28.99
CA SER A 18 1.33 9.63 29.75
C SER A 18 1.97 10.91 29.18
N ILE A 19 2.49 10.90 27.96
CA ILE A 19 3.04 12.10 27.31
C ILE A 19 2.43 12.26 25.91
N LEU A 20 1.17 12.64 25.86
CA LEU A 20 0.53 13.14 24.63
C LEU A 20 -0.20 14.45 24.93
N PHE A 21 0.57 15.45 25.34
CA PHE A 21 0.19 16.86 25.23
C PHE A 21 1.29 17.55 24.44
N ILE A 22 1.26 17.36 23.12
CA ILE A 22 2.05 18.14 22.18
C ILE A 22 1.11 19.23 21.65
N SER A 23 1.34 20.47 22.07
CA SER A 23 0.72 21.63 21.44
C SER A 23 1.41 21.87 20.10
N ILE A 24 0.76 21.48 19.00
CA ILE A 24 1.24 21.77 17.64
C ILE A 24 1.13 23.29 17.42
N MET A 25 2.27 24.00 17.42
CA MET A 25 2.35 25.38 16.93
C MET A 25 2.77 25.33 15.46
N LEU A 26 1.77 25.23 14.57
CA LEU A 26 1.98 25.11 13.13
C LEU A 26 2.47 26.45 12.55
N ILE A 27 3.78 26.60 12.31
CA ILE A 27 4.35 27.77 11.64
C ILE A 27 4.36 27.52 10.12
N LEU A 28 3.36 28.02 9.38
CA LEU A 28 3.37 28.01 7.90
C LEU A 28 4.35 29.05 7.34
N SER A 29 5.25 28.62 6.44
CA SER A 29 6.08 29.52 5.61
C SER A 29 5.57 29.50 4.17
N ILE A 30 5.06 30.64 3.70
CA ILE A 30 4.30 30.81 2.45
C ILE A 30 5.24 31.10 1.27
N SER A 31 5.01 30.45 0.12
CA SER A 31 5.47 30.94 -1.19
C SER A 31 4.29 31.61 -1.93
N LEU A 32 4.41 32.92 -2.20
CA LEU A 32 3.35 33.76 -2.78
C LEU A 32 3.15 33.53 -4.28
N SER A 33 1.88 33.32 -4.69
CA SER A 33 1.32 33.81 -5.96
C SER A 33 -0.23 33.71 -5.95
N ALA A 34 -0.85 34.89 -6.12
CA ALA A 34 -2.20 35.34 -6.50
C ALA A 34 -3.52 34.57 -6.18
N GLN A 35 -4.38 35.28 -5.40
CA GLN A 35 -5.86 35.45 -5.41
C GLN A 35 -6.78 34.28 -4.94
N GLU A 36 -7.55 34.53 -3.85
CA GLU A 36 -8.20 33.63 -2.87
C GLU A 36 -9.11 32.45 -3.35
N PRO A 37 -9.26 31.36 -2.54
CA PRO A 37 -9.03 31.30 -1.10
C PRO A 37 -8.02 30.21 -0.68
N LYS A 38 -6.74 30.37 -1.03
CA LYS A 38 -5.66 29.59 -0.38
C LYS A 38 -5.76 29.68 1.16
N THR A 39 -6.20 30.83 1.69
CA THR A 39 -6.44 31.10 3.12
C THR A 39 -7.53 30.23 3.76
N ASN A 40 -8.57 29.80 3.04
CA ASN A 40 -9.65 28.96 3.61
C ASN A 40 -9.22 27.49 3.69
N TYR A 41 -8.63 26.94 2.62
CA TYR A 41 -8.18 25.55 2.64
C TYR A 41 -6.97 25.34 3.57
N GLU A 42 -6.11 26.34 3.73
CA GLU A 42 -5.06 26.35 4.75
C GLU A 42 -5.63 26.32 6.18
N GLN A 43 -6.77 26.96 6.43
CA GLN A 43 -7.46 26.84 7.73
C GLN A 43 -8.18 25.50 7.88
N LYS A 44 -8.83 25.01 6.82
CA LYS A 44 -9.49 23.70 6.84
C LYS A 44 -8.51 22.57 7.14
N ILE A 45 -7.33 22.56 6.52
CA ILE A 45 -6.34 21.52 6.80
C ILE A 45 -5.87 21.56 8.26
N VAL A 46 -5.74 22.75 8.86
CA VAL A 46 -5.45 22.86 10.30
C VAL A 46 -6.57 22.23 11.14
N GLN A 47 -7.83 22.54 10.85
CA GLN A 47 -8.98 21.97 11.57
C GLN A 47 -9.06 20.44 11.41
N VAL A 48 -8.79 19.92 10.22
CA VAL A 48 -8.73 18.48 9.95
C VAL A 48 -7.64 17.82 10.78
N LEU A 49 -6.44 18.42 10.83
CA LEU A 49 -5.32 17.89 11.61
C LEU A 49 -5.56 17.97 13.12
N GLU A 50 -6.20 19.03 13.61
CA GLU A 50 -6.64 19.13 15.01
C GLU A 50 -7.65 18.04 15.35
N GLY A 51 -8.63 17.80 14.49
CA GLY A 51 -9.59 16.70 14.63
C GLY A 51 -8.93 15.33 14.62
N TYR A 52 -7.97 15.11 13.71
CA TYR A 52 -7.18 13.88 13.64
C TYR A 52 -6.34 13.68 14.92
N GLN A 53 -5.68 14.74 15.41
CA GLN A 53 -4.92 14.71 16.66
C GLN A 53 -5.81 14.40 17.87
N GLN A 54 -7.03 14.92 17.90
CA GLN A 54 -8.02 14.59 18.94
C GLN A 54 -8.46 13.12 18.85
N LEU A 55 -8.67 12.59 17.65
CA LEU A 55 -8.96 11.17 17.46
C LEU A 55 -7.81 10.28 17.96
N MET A 56 -6.56 10.66 17.69
CA MET A 56 -5.37 9.92 18.12
C MET A 56 -5.14 9.98 19.64
N SER A 57 -5.63 11.01 20.33
CA SER A 57 -5.45 11.16 21.78
C SER A 57 -6.43 10.32 22.60
N VAL A 58 -7.48 9.78 21.98
CA VAL A 58 -8.38 8.82 22.63
C VAL A 58 -7.57 7.57 23.00
N PRO A 59 -7.54 7.18 24.28
CA PRO A 59 -6.78 6.00 24.71
C PRO A 59 -7.43 4.73 24.17
N LEU A 60 -6.60 3.82 23.65
CA LEU A 60 -6.99 2.47 23.30
C LEU A 60 -6.82 1.52 24.49
N ASP A 61 -7.49 0.38 24.42
CA ASP A 61 -7.31 -0.72 25.36
C ASP A 61 -5.86 -1.20 25.37
N SER A 62 -5.42 -1.72 26.52
CA SER A 62 -4.00 -1.92 26.78
C SER A 62 -3.32 -2.98 25.90
N ASP A 63 -4.12 -3.86 25.33
CA ASP A 63 -3.78 -5.00 24.48
C ASP A 63 -3.94 -4.69 22.98
N VAL A 64 -4.49 -3.52 22.63
CA VAL A 64 -4.62 -3.08 21.24
C VAL A 64 -3.35 -2.36 20.80
N GLU A 65 -2.79 -2.78 19.67
CA GLU A 65 -1.65 -2.13 19.03
C GLU A 65 -2.09 -0.84 18.32
N ASP A 66 -1.58 0.31 18.77
CA ASP A 66 -1.92 1.62 18.22
C ASP A 66 -1.09 1.98 16.99
N ALA A 67 -1.26 1.23 15.90
CA ALA A 67 -0.48 1.42 14.67
C ALA A 67 -0.69 2.82 14.04
N ALA A 68 -1.94 3.30 14.04
CA ALA A 68 -2.27 4.63 13.52
C ALA A 68 -1.72 5.76 14.42
N GLY A 69 -1.80 5.60 15.75
CA GLY A 69 -1.22 6.57 16.69
C GLY A 69 0.30 6.60 16.65
N TYR A 70 0.98 5.46 16.47
CA TYR A 70 2.43 5.41 16.26
C TYR A 70 2.86 6.11 14.97
N THR A 71 2.13 5.85 13.88
CA THR A 71 2.32 6.54 12.59
C THR A 71 2.18 8.05 12.74
N TRP A 72 1.12 8.49 13.43
CA TRP A 72 0.87 9.90 13.71
C TRP A 72 1.96 10.53 14.57
N TYR A 73 2.43 9.84 15.63
CA TYR A 73 3.49 10.32 16.50
C TYR A 73 4.77 10.67 15.72
N ILE A 74 5.17 9.83 14.77
CA ILE A 74 6.35 10.10 13.94
C ILE A 74 6.11 11.33 13.06
N CYS A 75 4.95 11.41 12.42
CA CYS A 75 4.59 12.52 11.56
C CYS A 75 4.48 13.85 12.35
N SER A 76 3.89 13.84 13.55
CA SER A 76 3.76 15.03 14.39
C SER A 76 5.14 15.56 14.81
N GLN A 77 6.08 14.67 15.16
CA GLN A 77 7.46 15.05 15.43
C GLN A 77 8.15 15.67 14.20
N ALA A 78 7.90 15.15 13.01
CA ALA A 78 8.44 15.71 11.77
C ALA A 78 7.83 17.07 11.42
N ILE A 79 6.53 17.27 11.69
CA ILE A 79 5.83 18.54 11.55
C ILE A 79 6.41 19.58 12.51
N ASP A 80 6.56 19.23 13.80
CA ASP A 80 7.08 20.13 14.83
C ASP A 80 8.51 20.59 14.53
N LYS A 81 9.34 19.70 13.95
CA LYS A 81 10.71 20.02 13.53
C LYS A 81 10.77 20.74 12.18
N GLY A 82 9.64 20.88 11.48
CA GLY A 82 9.53 21.54 10.19
C GLY A 82 10.04 20.71 9.00
N PHE A 83 10.26 19.40 9.18
CA PHE A 83 10.66 18.47 8.13
C PHE A 83 9.48 18.01 7.27
N LEU A 84 8.29 17.89 7.87
CA LEU A 84 7.06 17.58 7.16
C LEU A 84 6.17 18.83 7.07
N ARG A 85 5.71 19.15 5.87
CA ARG A 85 4.79 20.25 5.59
C ARG A 85 3.55 19.74 4.88
N PHE A 86 2.55 20.60 4.75
CA PHE A 86 1.36 20.31 3.95
C PHE A 86 1.28 21.24 2.76
N ALA A 87 0.85 20.70 1.63
CA ALA A 87 0.49 21.47 0.44
C ALA A 87 -0.94 21.12 0.04
N VAL A 88 -1.70 22.11 -0.43
CA VAL A 88 -3.05 21.89 -0.95
C VAL A 88 -3.01 21.84 -2.47
N ASP A 89 -3.46 20.73 -3.05
CA ASP A 89 -3.62 20.58 -4.49
C ASP A 89 -5.06 20.94 -4.90
N PRO A 90 -5.26 21.99 -5.72
CA PRO A 90 -6.59 22.35 -6.22
C PRO A 90 -7.10 21.42 -7.33
N VAL A 91 -6.27 20.50 -7.86
CA VAL A 91 -6.63 19.62 -8.97
C VAL A 91 -6.53 18.17 -8.53
N SER A 92 -7.68 17.54 -8.27
CA SER A 92 -7.77 16.08 -8.34
C SER A 92 -9.20 15.68 -8.67
N ASP A 93 -9.36 14.83 -9.68
CA ASP A 93 -10.65 14.25 -10.02
C ASP A 93 -10.97 13.01 -9.17
N SER A 94 -10.01 12.49 -8.39
CA SER A 94 -10.19 11.29 -7.56
C SER A 94 -10.06 11.57 -6.06
N LEU A 95 -11.06 11.12 -5.31
CA LEU A 95 -11.08 11.19 -3.84
C LEU A 95 -10.04 10.27 -3.22
N LEU A 96 -9.86 9.07 -3.79
CA LEU A 96 -8.98 8.04 -3.24
C LEU A 96 -7.49 8.40 -3.37
N GLN A 97 -7.18 9.40 -4.18
CA GLN A 97 -5.88 10.06 -4.27
C GLN A 97 -5.83 11.37 -3.47
N GLY A 98 -6.80 11.56 -2.58
CA GLY A 98 -7.07 12.82 -1.89
C GLY A 98 -5.97 13.27 -0.93
N ALA A 99 -5.11 12.35 -0.49
CA ALA A 99 -3.90 12.65 0.27
C ALA A 99 -2.78 11.69 -0.13
N HIS A 100 -1.56 12.21 -0.31
CA HIS A 100 -0.37 11.39 -0.53
C HIS A 100 0.89 12.07 0.02
N PHE A 101 1.91 11.26 0.32
CA PHE A 101 3.21 11.75 0.72
C PHE A 101 4.10 12.00 -0.50
N PHE A 102 4.92 13.04 -0.42
CA PHE A 102 5.88 13.40 -1.44
C PHE A 102 7.21 13.83 -0.80
N ALA A 103 8.28 13.14 -1.18
CA ALA A 103 9.64 13.50 -0.85
C ALA A 103 10.45 13.70 -2.14
N GLU A 104 11.06 14.88 -2.28
CA GLU A 104 11.95 15.16 -3.42
C GLU A 104 13.39 14.80 -3.06
N PRO A 105 14.11 14.04 -3.90
CA PRO A 105 15.51 13.69 -3.67
C PRO A 105 16.37 14.94 -3.41
N GLY A 106 17.11 14.93 -2.30
CA GLY A 106 18.01 16.02 -1.93
C GLY A 106 17.35 17.23 -1.26
N LYS A 107 16.03 17.21 -1.01
CA LYS A 107 15.36 18.24 -0.19
C LYS A 107 15.16 17.78 1.24
N ASN A 108 15.40 18.70 2.17
CA ASN A 108 15.23 18.45 3.62
C ASN A 108 13.78 18.60 4.09
N VAL A 109 12.88 19.09 3.22
CA VAL A 109 11.47 19.30 3.53
C VAL A 109 10.63 18.44 2.61
N THR A 110 9.79 17.60 3.21
CA THR A 110 8.83 16.73 2.54
C THR A 110 7.41 17.24 2.75
N HIS A 111 6.47 16.74 1.95
CA HIS A 111 5.10 17.24 1.94
C HIS A 111 4.10 16.10 2.04
N ILE A 112 3.03 16.30 2.80
CA ILE A 112 1.74 15.65 2.54
C ILE A 112 0.97 16.59 1.61
N ILE A 113 0.65 16.10 0.43
CA ILE A 113 -0.19 16.81 -0.54
C ILE A 113 -1.62 16.38 -0.29
N VAL A 114 -2.50 17.35 -0.04
CA VAL A 114 -3.92 17.12 0.25
C VAL A 114 -4.78 17.86 -0.77
N THR A 115 -5.74 17.18 -1.36
CA THR A 115 -6.62 17.78 -2.38
C THR A 115 -7.73 18.61 -1.74
N THR A 116 -8.22 19.63 -2.46
CA THR A 116 -9.40 20.39 -2.00
C THR A 116 -10.63 19.50 -1.83
N ASN A 117 -10.80 18.49 -2.69
CA ASN A 117 -11.92 17.53 -2.61
C ASN A 117 -11.91 16.73 -1.31
N LEU A 118 -10.74 16.29 -0.84
CA LEU A 118 -10.64 15.59 0.45
C LEU A 118 -10.99 16.53 1.62
N LEU A 119 -10.55 17.78 1.57
CA LEU A 119 -10.84 18.78 2.61
C LEU A 119 -12.32 19.16 2.66
N ASP A 120 -12.99 19.22 1.50
CA ASP A 120 -14.43 19.44 1.44
C ASP A 120 -15.20 18.22 1.93
N MET A 121 -14.75 17.02 1.55
CA MET A 121 -15.34 15.76 2.01
C MET A 121 -15.29 15.59 3.52
N TRP A 122 -14.24 16.05 4.19
CA TRP A 122 -14.14 15.95 5.65
C TRP A 122 -15.35 16.54 6.38
N THR A 123 -16.03 17.55 5.80
CA THR A 123 -17.24 18.13 6.40
C THR A 123 -18.49 17.24 6.28
N VAL A 124 -18.47 16.26 5.37
CA VAL A 124 -19.58 15.35 5.07
C VAL A 124 -19.29 13.94 5.61
N THR A 125 -18.12 13.39 5.30
CA THR A 125 -17.64 12.07 5.72
C THR A 125 -16.22 12.19 6.31
N PRO A 126 -16.09 12.66 7.58
CA PRO A 126 -14.79 12.81 8.22
C PRO A 126 -13.97 11.51 8.30
N SER A 127 -14.64 10.36 8.37
CA SER A 127 -14.01 9.03 8.44
C SER A 127 -13.08 8.79 7.26
N THR A 128 -13.56 9.00 6.03
CA THR A 128 -12.79 8.79 4.80
C THR A 128 -11.63 9.75 4.69
N ALA A 129 -11.81 11.01 5.09
CA ALA A 129 -10.71 11.96 5.16
C ALA A 129 -9.61 11.50 6.13
N TYR A 130 -9.99 11.00 7.31
CA TYR A 130 -9.01 10.47 8.27
C TYR A 130 -8.35 9.19 7.77
N VAL A 131 -9.09 8.26 7.16
CA VAL A 131 -8.55 7.03 6.56
C VAL A 131 -7.50 7.34 5.49
N LEU A 132 -7.80 8.24 4.54
CA LEU A 132 -6.87 8.61 3.48
C LEU A 132 -5.65 9.39 4.02
N LEU A 133 -5.84 10.27 5.00
CA LEU A 133 -4.72 10.92 5.69
C LEU A 133 -3.84 9.92 6.42
N THR A 134 -4.40 8.90 7.08
CA THR A 134 -3.62 7.84 7.72
C THR A 134 -2.76 7.10 6.71
N GLY A 135 -3.26 6.84 5.49
CA GLY A 135 -2.45 6.28 4.42
C GLY A 135 -1.23 7.14 4.08
N ALA A 136 -1.44 8.45 3.89
CA ALA A 136 -0.36 9.40 3.61
C ALA A 136 0.62 9.55 4.80
N PHE A 137 0.12 9.54 6.03
CA PHE A 137 0.98 9.54 7.22
C PHE A 137 1.77 8.24 7.35
N ARG A 138 1.21 7.10 6.96
CA ARG A 138 1.93 5.83 7.02
C ARG A 138 3.11 5.86 6.08
N ASP A 139 2.89 6.29 4.83
CA ASP A 139 3.95 6.45 3.84
C ASP A 139 5.06 7.40 4.34
N ALA A 140 4.69 8.57 4.85
CA ALA A 140 5.63 9.51 5.46
C ALA A 140 6.37 8.92 6.67
N SER A 141 5.69 8.15 7.52
CA SER A 141 6.29 7.53 8.69
C SER A 141 7.35 6.50 8.30
N ILE A 142 7.15 5.76 7.20
CA ILE A 142 8.13 4.80 6.69
C ILE A 142 9.36 5.57 6.22
N PHE A 143 9.18 6.64 5.45
CA PHE A 143 10.28 7.51 5.03
C PHE A 143 11.10 8.05 6.21
N PHE A 144 10.47 8.50 7.30
CA PHE A 144 11.20 9.03 8.45
C PHE A 144 11.88 7.98 9.33
N GLN A 145 11.42 6.73 9.28
CA GLN A 145 12.03 5.61 10.02
C GLN A 145 13.16 4.96 9.22
N ASP A 146 12.94 4.76 7.92
CA ASP A 146 13.84 4.03 7.03
C ASP A 146 13.78 4.61 5.59
N PRO A 147 14.46 5.76 5.35
CA PRO A 147 14.49 6.38 4.03
C PRO A 147 15.03 5.47 2.91
N PRO A 148 16.07 4.63 3.14
CA PRO A 148 16.51 3.64 2.14
C PRO A 148 15.41 2.70 1.69
N SER A 149 14.73 2.01 2.60
CA SER A 149 13.64 1.08 2.27
C SER A 149 12.47 1.79 1.58
N TRP A 150 12.13 3.00 2.03
CA TRP A 150 11.16 3.84 1.33
C TRP A 150 11.60 4.12 -0.12
N GLY A 151 12.86 4.48 -0.35
CA GLY A 151 13.41 4.75 -1.68
C GLY A 151 13.43 3.53 -2.60
N GLU A 152 13.68 2.33 -2.05
CA GLU A 152 13.61 1.07 -2.79
C GLU A 152 12.18 0.79 -3.27
N SER A 153 11.17 0.99 -2.41
CA SER A 153 9.76 0.80 -2.77
C SER A 153 9.28 1.69 -3.93
N GLN A 154 9.93 2.84 -4.15
CA GLN A 154 9.57 3.72 -5.28
C GLN A 154 9.96 3.11 -6.63
N ASN A 155 10.89 2.15 -6.64
CA ASN A 155 11.45 1.54 -7.85
C ASN A 155 11.14 0.05 -7.99
N ASP A 156 10.86 -0.64 -6.88
CA ASP A 156 10.50 -2.06 -6.88
C ASP A 156 8.99 -2.25 -6.65
N THR A 157 8.34 -3.01 -7.54
CA THR A 157 6.88 -3.20 -7.49
C THR A 157 6.44 -4.09 -6.33
N MET A 158 7.24 -5.09 -5.96
CA MET A 158 6.94 -5.97 -4.82
C MET A 158 7.06 -5.18 -3.52
N GLU A 159 8.16 -4.45 -3.33
CA GLU A 159 8.35 -3.63 -2.12
C GLU A 159 7.26 -2.55 -2.00
N ARG A 160 6.84 -1.95 -3.12
CA ARG A 160 5.69 -1.03 -3.15
C ARG A 160 4.40 -1.71 -2.72
N LEU A 161 4.13 -2.92 -3.20
CA LEU A 161 2.92 -3.67 -2.85
C LEU A 161 2.91 -4.03 -1.35
N LEU A 162 4.05 -4.43 -0.78
CA LEU A 162 4.18 -4.72 0.65
C LEU A 162 3.94 -3.46 1.49
N MET A 163 4.47 -2.31 1.07
CA MET A 163 4.17 -1.03 1.69
C MET A 163 2.69 -0.66 1.60
N LYS A 164 2.03 -0.93 0.47
CA LYS A 164 0.58 -0.72 0.31
C LYS A 164 -0.23 -1.64 1.22
N LEU A 165 0.15 -2.91 1.33
CA LEU A 165 -0.49 -3.86 2.24
C LEU A 165 -0.43 -3.39 3.68
N ASP A 166 0.75 -2.97 4.13
CA ASP A 166 0.93 -2.41 5.47
C ASP A 166 0.15 -1.10 5.66
N MET A 167 0.11 -0.22 4.66
CA MET A 167 -0.72 0.98 4.65
C MET A 167 -2.21 0.64 4.85
N TYR A 168 -2.76 -0.31 4.09
CA TYR A 168 -4.15 -0.74 4.25
C TYR A 168 -4.40 -1.40 5.62
N ASN A 169 -3.45 -2.14 6.17
CA ASN A 169 -3.54 -2.68 7.53
C ASN A 169 -3.66 -1.56 8.57
N VAL A 170 -2.83 -0.52 8.49
CA VAL A 170 -2.90 0.62 9.41
C VAL A 170 -4.21 1.40 9.23
N MET A 171 -4.67 1.59 7.99
CA MET A 171 -5.95 2.23 7.68
C MET A 171 -7.14 1.43 8.23
N ALA A 172 -7.17 0.12 8.03
CA ALA A 172 -8.23 -0.76 8.56
C ALA A 172 -8.26 -0.74 10.09
N ARG A 173 -7.09 -0.75 10.74
CA ARG A 173 -6.99 -0.64 12.21
C ARG A 173 -7.43 0.72 12.73
N LEU A 174 -7.16 1.82 12.01
CA LEU A 174 -7.75 3.12 12.32
C LEU A 174 -9.29 3.03 12.34
N VAL A 175 -9.89 2.42 11.31
CA VAL A 175 -11.34 2.25 11.23
C VAL A 175 -11.86 1.46 12.43
N ARG A 176 -11.30 0.26 12.64
CA ARG A 176 -11.72 -0.68 13.69
C ARG A 176 -11.56 -0.12 15.11
N ASP A 177 -10.39 0.43 15.40
CA ASP A 177 -9.97 0.70 16.77
C ASP A 177 -10.29 2.14 17.20
N ARG A 178 -10.46 3.07 16.26
CA ARG A 178 -10.65 4.50 16.56
C ARG A 178 -11.93 5.08 15.98
N LEU A 179 -12.19 4.92 14.69
CA LEU A 179 -13.35 5.57 14.04
C LEU A 179 -14.67 4.93 14.47
N LEU A 180 -14.80 3.60 14.36
CA LEU A 180 -16.03 2.89 14.71
C LEU A 180 -16.39 3.08 16.20
N PRO A 181 -15.46 2.93 17.18
CA PRO A 181 -15.77 3.15 18.59
C PRO A 181 -16.09 4.61 18.93
N SER A 182 -15.56 5.56 18.16
CA SER A 182 -15.86 7.00 18.33
C SER A 182 -17.19 7.42 17.66
N GLY A 183 -17.92 6.47 17.06
CA GLY A 183 -19.25 6.72 16.49
C GLY A 183 -19.25 7.40 15.13
N PHE A 184 -18.14 7.35 14.38
CA PHE A 184 -18.13 7.84 13.01
C PHE A 184 -18.98 6.96 12.09
N LEU A 185 -19.73 7.59 11.19
CA LEU A 185 -20.39 6.88 10.10
C LEU A 185 -19.34 6.50 9.06
N LEU A 186 -19.22 5.22 8.74
CA LEU A 186 -18.27 4.73 7.75
C LEU A 186 -18.83 4.90 6.33
N SER A 187 -17.98 5.33 5.40
CA SER A 187 -18.31 5.27 3.98
C SER A 187 -18.20 3.83 3.45
N PRO A 188 -18.67 3.56 2.21
CA PRO A 188 -18.43 2.27 1.56
C PRO A 188 -16.94 1.93 1.42
N TYR A 189 -16.08 2.93 1.23
CA TYR A 189 -14.63 2.74 1.17
C TYR A 189 -14.06 2.29 2.51
N ASP A 190 -14.39 3.01 3.59
CA ASP A 190 -13.90 2.70 4.93
C ASP A 190 -14.36 1.30 5.38
N SER A 191 -15.63 0.99 5.07
CA SER A 191 -16.24 -0.30 5.37
C SER A 191 -15.59 -1.42 4.58
N TYR A 192 -15.27 -1.18 3.30
CA TYR A 192 -14.62 -2.17 2.44
C TYR A 192 -13.21 -2.53 2.92
N ILE A 193 -12.41 -1.54 3.31
CA ILE A 193 -11.07 -1.78 3.86
C ILE A 193 -11.15 -2.60 5.15
N LEU A 194 -12.07 -2.24 6.06
CA LEU A 194 -12.26 -2.96 7.31
C LEU A 194 -12.71 -4.41 7.05
N ASP A 195 -13.72 -4.59 6.19
CA ASP A 195 -14.25 -5.89 5.82
C ASP A 195 -13.16 -6.80 5.23
N SER A 196 -12.29 -6.26 4.37
CA SER A 196 -11.18 -7.03 3.80
C SER A 196 -10.18 -7.45 4.87
N LEU A 197 -9.85 -6.57 5.83
CA LEU A 197 -8.99 -6.96 6.97
C LEU A 197 -9.61 -8.12 7.76
N GLU A 198 -10.90 -8.04 8.07
CA GLU A 198 -11.58 -9.00 8.95
C GLU A 198 -11.92 -10.34 8.27
N LYS A 199 -12.19 -10.33 6.96
CA LYS A 199 -12.68 -11.51 6.24
C LYS A 199 -11.59 -12.25 5.48
N ASP A 200 -10.58 -11.54 4.96
CA ASP A 200 -9.60 -12.12 4.05
C ASP A 200 -8.18 -11.54 4.19
N GLU A 201 -7.86 -10.99 5.36
CA GLU A 201 -6.52 -10.49 5.67
C GLU A 201 -5.98 -9.50 4.61
N LEU A 202 -6.87 -8.62 4.12
CA LEU A 202 -6.60 -7.60 3.09
C LEU A 202 -6.47 -8.14 1.65
N ALA A 203 -6.75 -9.41 1.40
CA ALA A 203 -6.66 -9.95 0.04
C ALA A 203 -7.61 -9.24 -0.94
N SER A 204 -8.85 -8.94 -0.53
CA SER A 204 -9.81 -8.23 -1.40
C SER A 204 -9.38 -6.80 -1.69
N VAL A 205 -8.91 -6.04 -0.69
CA VAL A 205 -8.46 -4.67 -0.94
C VAL A 205 -7.26 -4.64 -1.89
N ILE A 206 -6.29 -5.55 -1.75
CA ILE A 206 -5.17 -5.66 -2.68
C ILE A 206 -5.62 -6.07 -4.09
N LEU A 207 -6.59 -6.99 -4.19
CA LEU A 207 -7.16 -7.46 -5.45
C LEU A 207 -7.86 -6.36 -6.25
N TYR A 208 -8.65 -5.53 -5.59
CA TYR A 208 -9.49 -4.54 -6.27
C TYR A 208 -8.88 -3.13 -6.32
N MET A 209 -8.07 -2.75 -5.31
CA MET A 209 -7.45 -1.42 -5.27
C MET A 209 -6.07 -1.39 -5.93
N GLU A 210 -5.27 -2.42 -5.71
CA GLU A 210 -3.89 -2.49 -6.24
C GLU A 210 -3.79 -3.37 -7.49
N ARG A 211 -4.85 -4.11 -7.82
CA ARG A 211 -4.92 -5.06 -8.95
C ARG A 211 -3.84 -6.15 -8.87
N PHE A 212 -3.49 -6.56 -7.66
CA PHE A 212 -2.58 -7.67 -7.40
C PHE A 212 -3.29 -8.79 -6.65
N SER A 213 -2.82 -10.02 -6.86
CA SER A 213 -3.25 -11.20 -6.10
C SER A 213 -2.32 -11.36 -4.92
N LEU A 214 -2.81 -11.07 -3.71
CA LEU A 214 -2.02 -11.22 -2.50
C LEU A 214 -1.47 -12.65 -2.33
N PRO A 215 -2.23 -13.74 -2.57
CA PRO A 215 -1.69 -15.10 -2.48
C PRO A 215 -0.54 -15.37 -3.46
N VAL A 216 -0.63 -14.87 -4.70
CA VAL A 216 0.45 -15.04 -5.70
C VAL A 216 1.67 -14.21 -5.32
N ALA A 217 1.46 -12.96 -4.90
CA ALA A 217 2.53 -12.07 -4.46
C ALA A 217 3.28 -12.67 -3.25
N GLN A 218 2.56 -13.16 -2.25
CA GLN A 218 3.14 -13.84 -1.07
C GLN A 218 3.90 -15.10 -1.45
N GLY A 219 3.34 -15.95 -2.32
CA GLY A 219 4.04 -17.15 -2.80
C GLY A 219 5.37 -16.81 -3.46
N ILE A 220 5.37 -15.80 -4.33
CA ILE A 220 6.56 -15.29 -5.01
C ILE A 220 7.58 -14.69 -4.03
N TYR A 221 7.10 -13.88 -3.08
CA TYR A 221 7.95 -13.25 -2.07
C TYR A 221 8.62 -14.29 -1.16
N ASN A 222 7.88 -15.27 -0.66
CA ASN A 222 8.41 -16.34 0.18
C ASN A 222 9.43 -17.20 -0.58
N ALA A 223 9.18 -17.48 -1.85
CA ALA A 223 10.13 -18.22 -2.69
C ALA A 223 11.43 -17.43 -2.93
N ARG A 224 11.34 -16.09 -3.10
CA ARG A 224 12.52 -15.21 -3.12
C ARG A 224 13.32 -15.31 -1.83
N LEU A 225 12.66 -15.21 -0.66
CA LEU A 225 13.36 -15.32 0.62
C LEU A 225 14.06 -16.66 0.79
N GLY A 226 13.38 -17.77 0.46
CA GLY A 226 13.99 -19.10 0.51
C GLY A 226 15.21 -19.24 -0.40
N PHE A 227 15.18 -18.63 -1.60
CA PHE A 227 16.30 -18.62 -2.54
C PHE A 227 17.51 -17.83 -2.05
N GLU A 228 17.31 -16.77 -1.28
CA GLU A 228 18.41 -16.00 -0.69
C GLU A 228 19.01 -16.72 0.53
N GLU A 229 18.26 -17.62 1.19
CA GLU A 229 18.72 -18.33 2.39
C GLU A 229 19.45 -19.64 2.10
N ASP A 230 18.86 -20.59 1.35
CA ASP A 230 19.50 -21.91 1.08
C ASP A 230 18.79 -22.78 -0.01
N VAL A 231 17.80 -22.25 -0.74
CA VAL A 231 17.10 -23.01 -1.82
C VAL A 231 17.93 -23.04 -3.11
N THR A 232 17.95 -24.20 -3.79
CA THR A 232 18.70 -24.34 -5.05
C THR A 232 18.07 -23.53 -6.18
N GLU A 233 18.89 -23.13 -7.17
CA GLU A 233 18.40 -22.43 -8.36
C GLU A 233 17.33 -23.22 -9.12
N ASP A 234 17.47 -24.55 -9.14
CA ASP A 234 16.54 -25.44 -9.82
C ASP A 234 15.19 -25.50 -9.09
N ASP A 235 15.18 -25.67 -7.77
CA ASP A 235 13.93 -25.67 -6.97
C ASP A 235 13.17 -24.35 -7.11
N PHE A 236 13.90 -23.22 -7.13
CA PHE A 236 13.27 -21.91 -7.27
C PHE A 236 12.70 -21.69 -8.67
N ARG A 237 13.41 -22.15 -9.71
CA ARG A 237 12.91 -22.14 -11.09
C ARG A 237 11.66 -22.99 -11.25
N ASP A 238 11.66 -24.20 -10.69
CA ASP A 238 10.54 -25.13 -10.75
C ASP A 238 9.31 -24.54 -10.07
N PHE A 239 9.46 -23.91 -8.90
CA PHE A 239 8.36 -23.19 -8.25
C PHE A 239 7.72 -22.13 -9.14
N ILE A 240 8.53 -21.29 -9.81
CA ILE A 240 8.02 -20.20 -10.68
C ILE A 240 7.23 -20.78 -11.85
N ASN A 241 7.77 -21.83 -12.49
CA ASN A 241 7.16 -22.48 -13.64
C ASN A 241 5.88 -23.24 -13.27
N ASP A 242 5.88 -23.95 -12.15
CA ASP A 242 4.72 -24.68 -11.63
C ASP A 242 3.59 -23.72 -11.29
N LEU A 243 3.89 -22.61 -10.61
CA LEU A 243 2.91 -21.57 -10.31
C LEU A 243 2.30 -20.99 -11.59
N GLY A 244 3.12 -20.69 -12.60
CA GLY A 244 2.64 -20.18 -13.89
C GLY A 244 1.74 -21.19 -14.61
N THR A 245 2.10 -22.47 -14.60
CA THR A 245 1.33 -23.56 -15.20
C THR A 245 -0.02 -23.73 -14.50
N GLN A 246 -0.04 -23.73 -13.16
CA GLN A 246 -1.27 -23.83 -12.37
C GLN A 246 -2.22 -22.65 -12.62
N LEU A 247 -1.68 -21.43 -12.75
CA LEU A 247 -2.48 -20.25 -13.10
C LEU A 247 -3.09 -20.37 -14.50
N GLN A 248 -2.32 -20.89 -15.45
CA GLN A 248 -2.82 -21.14 -16.81
C GLN A 248 -3.92 -22.20 -16.83
N GLU A 249 -3.73 -23.32 -16.14
CA GLU A 249 -4.73 -24.39 -16.02
C GLU A 249 -6.01 -23.88 -15.36
N SER A 250 -5.87 -23.14 -14.25
CA SER A 250 -6.99 -22.52 -13.54
C SER A 250 -7.77 -21.58 -14.44
N ARG A 251 -7.07 -20.78 -15.25
CA ARG A 251 -7.70 -19.85 -16.20
C ARG A 251 -8.43 -20.58 -17.33
N ASN A 252 -7.87 -21.67 -17.84
CA ASN A 252 -8.45 -22.48 -18.91
C ASN A 252 -9.66 -23.30 -18.43
N ALA A 253 -9.74 -23.59 -17.13
CA ALA A 253 -10.88 -24.27 -16.53
C ALA A 253 -12.13 -23.38 -16.40
N ILE A 254 -11.99 -22.05 -16.54
CA ILE A 254 -13.12 -21.12 -16.51
C ILE A 254 -13.96 -21.28 -17.78
N LEU A 255 -15.25 -21.57 -17.60
CA LEU A 255 -16.20 -21.75 -18.69
C LEU A 255 -16.48 -20.43 -19.41
N PRO A 256 -16.68 -20.46 -20.75
CA PRO A 256 -17.16 -19.30 -21.49
C PRO A 256 -18.49 -18.77 -20.89
N GLY A 257 -18.56 -17.47 -20.65
CA GLY A 257 -19.74 -16.83 -20.05
C GLY A 257 -19.83 -16.92 -18.53
N SER A 258 -18.76 -17.34 -17.84
CA SER A 258 -18.66 -17.22 -16.38
C SER A 258 -18.75 -15.76 -15.93
N ASP A 259 -19.24 -15.53 -14.72
CA ASP A 259 -19.36 -14.19 -14.14
C ASP A 259 -18.00 -13.52 -13.92
N ASP A 260 -17.99 -12.20 -13.97
CA ASP A 260 -16.80 -11.36 -13.75
C ASP A 260 -16.14 -11.64 -12.38
N SER A 261 -16.92 -11.98 -11.35
CA SER A 261 -16.42 -12.37 -10.03
C SER A 261 -15.57 -13.64 -10.03
N VAL A 262 -15.69 -14.48 -11.06
CA VAL A 262 -14.88 -15.68 -11.26
C VAL A 262 -13.66 -15.39 -12.15
N ILE A 263 -13.86 -14.59 -13.21
CA ILE A 263 -12.81 -14.29 -14.18
C ILE A 263 -11.78 -13.32 -13.61
N TYR A 264 -12.24 -12.26 -12.94
CA TYR A 264 -11.41 -11.16 -12.49
C TYR A 264 -10.29 -11.58 -11.53
N PRO A 265 -10.54 -12.37 -10.46
CA PRO A 265 -9.46 -12.80 -9.56
C PRO A 265 -8.39 -13.62 -10.27
N GLN A 266 -8.77 -14.48 -11.23
CA GLN A 266 -7.80 -15.27 -12.01
C GLN A 266 -6.99 -14.40 -12.97
N ALA A 267 -7.62 -13.41 -13.62
CA ALA A 267 -6.93 -12.48 -14.49
C ALA A 267 -5.90 -11.63 -13.70
N VAL A 268 -6.26 -11.18 -12.49
CA VAL A 268 -5.35 -10.46 -11.58
C VAL A 268 -4.21 -11.36 -11.08
N ALA A 269 -4.49 -12.64 -10.77
CA ALA A 269 -3.46 -13.60 -10.38
C ALA A 269 -2.40 -13.80 -11.48
N ILE A 270 -2.84 -13.96 -12.74
CA ILE A 270 -1.95 -14.04 -13.90
C ILE A 270 -1.16 -12.74 -14.08
N HIS A 271 -1.81 -11.59 -13.94
CA HIS A 271 -1.13 -10.30 -14.01
C HIS A 271 -0.02 -10.20 -12.96
N THR A 272 -0.31 -10.57 -11.72
CA THR A 272 0.63 -10.55 -10.59
C THR A 272 1.86 -11.41 -10.87
N TRP A 273 1.65 -12.64 -11.36
CA TRP A 273 2.76 -13.51 -11.73
C TRP A 273 3.62 -12.89 -12.84
N LEU A 274 2.99 -12.34 -13.88
CA LEU A 274 3.68 -11.74 -15.03
C LEU A 274 4.51 -10.49 -14.66
N GLU A 275 4.08 -9.73 -13.65
CA GLU A 275 4.80 -8.57 -13.13
C GLU A 275 6.02 -8.98 -12.30
N PHE A 276 5.92 -10.02 -11.47
CA PHE A 276 6.99 -10.36 -10.52
C PHE A 276 7.95 -11.46 -10.98
N SER A 277 7.50 -12.44 -11.78
CA SER A 277 8.33 -13.56 -12.22
C SER A 277 9.58 -13.16 -13.03
N PRO A 278 9.59 -12.09 -13.88
CA PRO A 278 10.77 -11.72 -14.65
C PRO A 278 11.97 -11.37 -13.79
N TYR A 279 11.73 -10.64 -12.70
CA TYR A 279 12.77 -10.24 -11.77
C TYR A 279 13.41 -11.47 -11.11
N LEU A 280 12.60 -12.44 -10.68
CA LEU A 280 13.11 -13.65 -10.05
C LEU A 280 13.92 -14.52 -10.99
N ILE A 281 13.42 -14.76 -12.20
CA ILE A 281 14.17 -15.51 -13.21
C ILE A 281 15.47 -14.79 -13.55
N ALA A 282 15.46 -13.46 -13.66
CA ALA A 282 16.69 -12.71 -13.86
C ALA A 282 17.65 -12.81 -12.67
N ARG A 283 17.12 -12.84 -11.44
CA ARG A 283 17.90 -13.00 -10.20
C ARG A 283 18.58 -14.36 -10.14
N ILE A 284 17.90 -15.46 -10.47
CA ILE A 284 18.47 -16.81 -10.54
C ILE A 284 19.73 -16.82 -11.41
N HIS A 285 19.63 -16.28 -12.64
CA HIS A 285 20.74 -16.32 -13.59
C HIS A 285 21.89 -15.36 -13.28
N ASN A 286 21.61 -14.28 -12.54
CA ASN A 286 22.59 -13.21 -12.32
C ASN A 286 23.10 -13.12 -10.88
N ARG A 287 22.60 -13.92 -9.94
CA ARG A 287 22.96 -13.84 -8.51
C ARG A 287 24.46 -13.94 -8.29
N ASP A 288 25.08 -14.98 -8.83
CA ASP A 288 26.48 -15.33 -8.58
C ASP A 288 27.41 -14.98 -9.75
N ARG A 289 26.90 -14.26 -10.75
CA ARG A 289 27.71 -13.84 -11.90
C ARG A 289 28.69 -12.75 -11.51
N THR A 290 29.94 -12.95 -11.92
CA THR A 290 31.03 -11.97 -11.74
C THR A 290 31.36 -11.21 -13.03
N ASP A 291 30.82 -11.66 -14.16
CA ASP A 291 30.84 -10.97 -15.45
C ASP A 291 29.61 -10.07 -15.62
N ASN A 292 29.42 -9.52 -16.83
CA ASN A 292 28.26 -8.68 -17.11
C ASN A 292 26.96 -9.49 -16.92
N PRO A 293 25.92 -8.90 -16.27
CA PRO A 293 24.64 -9.58 -16.11
C PRO A 293 24.03 -9.89 -17.47
N LEU A 294 23.40 -11.06 -17.58
CA LEU A 294 22.64 -11.43 -18.76
C LEU A 294 21.45 -10.49 -18.93
N SER A 295 21.20 -10.08 -20.17
CA SER A 295 19.96 -9.40 -20.51
C SER A 295 18.77 -10.35 -20.36
N PHE A 296 17.58 -9.80 -20.16
CA PHE A 296 16.38 -10.62 -20.03
C PHE A 296 16.12 -11.48 -21.28
N ASP A 297 16.40 -10.97 -22.48
CA ASP A 297 16.29 -11.75 -23.72
C ASP A 297 17.26 -12.94 -23.77
N GLN A 298 18.49 -12.77 -23.24
CA GLN A 298 19.44 -13.86 -23.12
C GLN A 298 18.92 -14.91 -22.15
N ILE A 299 18.38 -14.49 -21.01
CA ILE A 299 17.79 -15.39 -20.01
C ILE A 299 16.60 -16.17 -20.58
N LEU A 300 15.69 -15.52 -21.32
CA LEU A 300 14.56 -16.20 -21.97
C LEU A 300 15.00 -17.28 -22.97
N ASN A 301 16.19 -17.17 -23.56
CA ASN A 301 16.74 -18.21 -24.43
C ASN A 301 17.33 -19.39 -23.65
N LEU A 302 17.72 -19.18 -22.39
CA LEU A 302 18.17 -20.22 -21.48
C LEU A 302 17.00 -20.92 -20.77
N GLU A 303 15.84 -20.27 -20.72
CA GLU A 303 14.65 -20.70 -19.97
C GLU A 303 13.45 -20.97 -20.90
N PRO A 304 13.49 -22.03 -21.72
CA PRO A 304 12.46 -22.29 -22.74
C PRO A 304 11.07 -22.54 -22.14
N ASP A 305 11.01 -23.22 -20.99
CA ASP A 305 9.75 -23.57 -20.33
C ASP A 305 9.09 -22.31 -19.73
N TYR A 306 9.86 -21.51 -18.98
CA TYR A 306 9.40 -20.21 -18.48
C TYR A 306 8.94 -19.30 -19.62
N ARG A 307 9.70 -19.24 -20.72
CA ARG A 307 9.35 -18.43 -21.90
C ARG A 307 8.01 -18.85 -22.48
N GLU A 308 7.74 -20.14 -22.62
CA GLU A 308 6.48 -20.63 -23.17
C GLU A 308 5.30 -20.36 -22.21
N THR A 309 5.46 -20.66 -20.92
CA THR A 309 4.45 -20.35 -19.89
C THR A 309 4.12 -18.86 -19.88
N ARG A 310 5.14 -18.00 -19.87
CA ARG A 310 4.98 -16.55 -19.94
C ARG A 310 4.21 -16.12 -21.19
N ARG A 311 4.57 -16.64 -22.36
CA ARG A 311 3.90 -16.32 -23.63
C ARG A 311 2.40 -16.64 -23.58
N LEU A 312 2.04 -17.80 -23.02
CA LEU A 312 0.65 -18.24 -22.90
C LEU A 312 -0.13 -17.36 -21.92
N LEU A 313 0.47 -17.03 -20.78
CA LEU A 313 -0.13 -16.15 -19.78
C LEU A 313 -0.27 -14.70 -20.28
N GLU A 314 0.70 -14.18 -21.02
CA GLU A 314 0.62 -12.84 -21.65
C GLU A 314 -0.54 -12.74 -22.65
N ALA A 315 -0.77 -13.80 -23.43
CA ALA A 315 -1.91 -13.87 -24.34
C ALA A 315 -3.25 -13.85 -23.57
N SER A 316 -3.33 -14.55 -22.44
CA SER A 316 -4.51 -14.50 -21.57
C SER A 316 -4.70 -13.11 -20.96
N ARG A 317 -3.66 -12.54 -20.35
CA ARG A 317 -3.70 -11.19 -19.74
C ARG A 317 -4.17 -10.14 -20.74
N THR A 318 -3.67 -10.19 -21.97
CA THR A 318 -4.06 -9.24 -23.04
C THR A 318 -5.55 -9.29 -23.33
N LYS A 319 -6.14 -10.49 -23.32
CA LYS A 319 -7.59 -10.69 -23.53
C LYS A 319 -8.40 -10.16 -22.35
N ASP A 320 -7.94 -10.36 -21.12
CA ASP A 320 -8.69 -10.01 -19.90
C ASP A 320 -8.48 -8.55 -19.46
N MET A 321 -7.45 -7.86 -19.98
CA MET A 321 -7.09 -6.49 -19.57
C MET A 321 -8.24 -5.46 -19.67
N PRO A 322 -9.05 -5.42 -20.75
CA PRO A 322 -10.15 -4.47 -20.83
C PRO A 322 -11.19 -4.64 -19.71
N MET A 323 -11.51 -5.88 -19.36
CA MET A 323 -12.41 -6.22 -18.26
C MET A 323 -11.78 -5.83 -16.91
N MET A 324 -10.50 -6.13 -16.71
CA MET A 324 -9.79 -5.74 -15.49
C MET A 324 -9.80 -4.22 -15.28
N ASN A 325 -9.55 -3.44 -16.34
CA ASN A 325 -9.60 -1.98 -16.26
C ASN A 325 -11.02 -1.49 -15.94
N HIS A 326 -12.05 -2.06 -16.59
CA HIS A 326 -13.43 -1.69 -16.34
C HIS A 326 -13.85 -1.94 -14.89
N ILE A 327 -13.56 -3.13 -14.34
CA ILE A 327 -13.90 -3.47 -12.96
C ILE A 327 -13.17 -2.55 -11.97
N ALA A 328 -11.89 -2.25 -12.23
CA ALA A 328 -11.14 -1.31 -11.39
C ALA A 328 -11.78 0.09 -11.42
N GLU A 329 -12.13 0.60 -12.60
CA GLU A 329 -12.79 1.91 -12.74
C GLU A 329 -14.16 1.96 -12.05
N GLU A 330 -15.01 0.94 -12.22
CA GLU A 330 -16.33 0.90 -11.58
C GLU A 330 -16.22 0.73 -10.06
N THR A 331 -15.23 -0.02 -9.59
CA THR A 331 -14.94 -0.15 -8.15
C THR A 331 -14.59 1.22 -7.56
N LEU A 332 -13.68 1.96 -8.20
CA LEU A 332 -13.29 3.30 -7.75
C LEU A 332 -14.49 4.26 -7.77
N LYS A 333 -15.28 4.28 -8.85
CA LYS A 333 -16.50 5.09 -8.92
C LYS A 333 -17.51 4.74 -7.82
N GLY A 334 -17.64 3.46 -7.48
CA GLY A 334 -18.51 3.00 -6.40
C GLY A 334 -18.14 3.59 -5.04
N PHE A 335 -16.86 3.84 -4.80
CA PHE A 335 -16.37 4.50 -3.59
C PHE A 335 -16.49 6.03 -3.63
N GLU A 336 -16.42 6.64 -4.82
CA GLU A 336 -16.45 8.10 -4.99
C GLU A 336 -17.87 8.67 -5.11
N GLY A 337 -18.83 7.86 -5.58
CA GLY A 337 -20.21 8.28 -5.86
C GLY A 337 -21.22 8.09 -4.72
N SER A 338 -20.78 7.63 -3.54
CA SER A 338 -21.63 7.21 -2.42
C SER A 338 -21.72 8.20 -1.29
#